data_AF-A0A3D5PAX1-F1
#
_entry.id   AF-A0A3D5PAX1-F1
#
_cell.length_a   1.000
_cell.length_b   1.000
_cell.length_c   1.000
_cell.angle_alpha   90.00
_cell.angle_beta   90.00
_cell.angle_gamma   90.00
#
_symmetry.space_group_name_H-M   'P 1'
#
loop_
_entity.id
_entity.type
_entity.pdbx_description
1 polymer ?
#
loop_
_entity_poly.entity_id
_entity_poly.type
_entity_poly.pdbx_seq_one_letter_code
_entity_poly.pdbx_strand_id
1 'polypeptide(L)'
;ERVIDELKKINKPFIVLVNCVDPASEDVATLCNRLQKKYEVPVIAVNCLNMEEEEIRNILSKILFEFPVREVRVEMPRWISSLEKGHWLRSSVFSCIKDSASKVSKIRDVDGIISDTRQCEYVADAKTASVDLGTGCARISITLKPDLFYKVLGEKTGLEISDEGSLMDCMLKMAEMKKVYDKIGSAYHDAEEGGYGIVMPDTDELSLAEPEIIRQGGRYGIRLKASAPSIHMLKTQITTEITPIVGSEQQSQELIDYILKEFEANPSKIWDSNIFGKSLHELVNDGLHAKLRRMPEDTREKVRETIERIINEGCNGLICIIL
;
A
#
# COMPACT_ATOMS: atom_id res chain seq x y z
N GLU A 1 -45.09 -3.06 38.60
CA GLU A 1 -45.21 -2.96 37.13
C GLU A 1 -45.28 -1.51 36.65
N ARG A 2 -46.28 -0.71 37.03
CA ARG A 2 -46.42 0.72 36.61
C ARG A 2 -45.12 1.55 36.64
N VAL A 3 -44.35 1.48 37.74
CA VAL A 3 -43.08 2.22 37.91
C VAL A 3 -41.99 1.75 36.94
N ILE A 4 -41.95 0.46 36.62
CA ILE A 4 -40.98 -0.12 35.67
C ILE A 4 -41.30 0.42 34.26
N ASP A 5 -42.58 0.47 33.89
CA ASP A 5 -43.00 0.97 32.58
C ASP A 5 -42.76 2.48 32.43
N GLU A 6 -42.96 3.26 33.49
CA GLU A 6 -42.62 4.69 33.53
C GLU A 6 -41.11 4.91 33.36
N LEU A 7 -40.27 4.15 34.07
CA LEU A 7 -38.81 4.25 33.95
C LEU A 7 -38.32 3.86 32.56
N LYS A 8 -38.91 2.80 31.96
CA LYS A 8 -38.64 2.40 30.57
C LYS A 8 -39.02 3.50 29.57
N LYS A 9 -40.19 4.14 29.74
CA LYS A 9 -40.64 5.24 28.86
C LYS A 9 -39.71 6.46 28.91
N ILE A 10 -39.13 6.74 30.07
CA ILE A 10 -38.21 7.87 30.27
C ILE A 10 -36.77 7.49 29.85
N ASN A 11 -36.52 6.24 29.44
CA ASN A 11 -35.20 5.71 29.09
C ASN A 11 -34.17 5.90 30.23
N LYS A 12 -34.65 5.89 31.47
CA LYS A 12 -33.79 6.02 32.65
C LYS A 12 -33.25 4.64 33.00
N PRO A 13 -31.92 4.45 33.17
CA PRO A 13 -31.36 3.16 33.56
C PRO A 13 -31.78 2.83 35.00
N PHE A 14 -32.18 1.57 35.23
CA PHE A 14 -32.54 1.06 36.55
C PHE A 14 -32.26 -0.44 36.65
N ILE A 15 -32.14 -0.91 37.88
CA ILE A 15 -32.07 -2.34 38.23
C ILE A 15 -33.20 -2.67 39.20
N VAL A 16 -33.57 -3.94 39.30
CA VAL A 16 -34.57 -4.40 40.25
C VAL A 16 -33.88 -5.15 41.39
N LEU A 17 -34.10 -4.70 42.62
CA LEU A 17 -33.63 -5.38 43.81
C LEU A 17 -34.77 -6.22 44.40
N VAL A 18 -34.52 -7.51 44.62
CA VAL A 18 -35.43 -8.42 45.31
C VAL A 18 -34.91 -8.58 46.73
N ASN A 19 -35.63 -7.99 47.69
CA ASN A 19 -35.29 -8.13 49.09
C ASN A 19 -35.71 -9.52 49.61
N CYS A 20 -34.77 -10.29 50.16
CA CYS A 20 -35.00 -11.64 50.64
C CYS A 20 -34.11 -11.97 51.86
N VAL A 21 -34.58 -12.86 52.74
CA VAL A 21 -33.81 -13.29 53.92
C VAL A 21 -32.61 -14.15 53.51
N ASP A 22 -32.78 -15.02 52.51
CA ASP A 22 -31.72 -15.86 51.95
C ASP A 22 -31.59 -15.62 50.43
N PRO A 23 -30.63 -14.79 49.99
CA PRO A 23 -30.38 -14.52 48.58
C PRO A 23 -29.85 -15.72 47.78
N ALA A 24 -29.33 -16.75 48.45
CA ALA A 24 -28.72 -17.92 47.80
C ALA A 24 -29.74 -19.05 47.54
N SER A 25 -30.98 -18.92 48.02
CA SER A 25 -32.03 -19.92 47.80
C SER A 25 -32.42 -20.05 46.32
N GLU A 26 -32.60 -21.29 45.85
CA GLU A 26 -32.99 -21.60 44.47
C GLU A 26 -34.34 -20.96 44.07
N ASP A 27 -35.28 -20.83 45.01
CA ASP A 27 -36.58 -20.20 44.79
C ASP A 27 -36.44 -18.70 44.47
N VAL A 28 -35.46 -18.04 45.09
CA VAL A 28 -35.18 -16.62 44.86
C VAL A 28 -34.43 -16.45 43.53
N ALA A 29 -33.48 -17.32 43.22
CA ALA A 29 -32.76 -17.30 41.94
C ALA A 29 -33.69 -17.53 40.74
N THR A 30 -34.64 -18.48 40.85
CA THR A 30 -35.65 -18.73 39.82
C THR A 30 -36.61 -17.55 39.66
N LEU A 31 -37.01 -16.91 40.77
CA LEU A 31 -37.79 -15.67 40.74
C LEU A 31 -37.03 -14.55 40.02
N CYS A 32 -35.76 -14.32 40.36
CA CYS A 32 -34.91 -13.31 39.71
C CYS A 32 -34.78 -13.55 38.21
N ASN A 33 -34.52 -14.79 37.77
CA ASN A 33 -34.43 -15.15 36.36
C ASN A 33 -35.74 -14.90 35.60
N ARG A 34 -36.89 -15.21 36.21
CA ARG A 34 -38.21 -14.94 35.62
C ARG A 34 -38.46 -13.44 35.46
N LEU A 35 -38.11 -12.66 36.48
CA LEU A 35 -38.26 -11.20 36.44
C LEU A 35 -37.29 -10.54 35.44
N GLN A 36 -36.06 -11.04 35.34
CA GLN A 36 -35.07 -10.57 34.38
C GLN A 36 -35.51 -10.81 32.94
N LYS A 37 -36.09 -11.99 32.64
CA LYS A 37 -36.67 -12.27 31.32
C LYS A 37 -37.91 -11.39 31.03
N LYS A 38 -38.77 -11.18 32.03
CA LYS A 38 -39.99 -10.38 31.86
C LYS A 38 -39.70 -8.90 31.59
N TYR A 39 -38.72 -8.33 32.28
CA TYR A 39 -38.45 -6.90 32.23
C TYR A 39 -37.19 -6.51 31.46
N GLU A 40 -36.37 -7.47 31.02
CA GLU A 40 -35.12 -7.24 30.27
C GLU A 40 -34.09 -6.34 30.99
N VAL A 41 -34.21 -6.24 32.32
CA VAL A 41 -33.32 -5.48 33.20
C VAL A 41 -32.68 -6.42 34.24
N PRO A 42 -31.47 -6.10 34.73
CA PRO A 42 -30.81 -6.89 35.76
C PRO A 42 -31.63 -6.93 37.04
N VAL A 43 -31.82 -8.14 37.57
CA VAL A 43 -32.50 -8.37 38.85
C VAL A 43 -31.47 -8.95 39.82
N ILE A 44 -31.36 -8.38 41.01
CA ILE A 44 -30.41 -8.80 42.05
C ILE A 44 -31.18 -9.15 43.31
N ALA A 45 -30.98 -10.36 43.82
CA ALA A 45 -31.43 -10.76 45.15
C ALA A 45 -30.47 -10.21 46.19
N VAL A 46 -30.97 -9.50 47.21
CA VAL A 46 -30.14 -8.96 48.29
C VAL A 46 -30.89 -9.04 49.61
N ASN A 47 -30.20 -9.34 50.69
CA ASN A 47 -30.75 -9.21 52.03
C ASN A 47 -30.48 -7.80 52.54
N CYS A 48 -31.48 -6.92 52.49
CA CYS A 48 -31.31 -5.52 52.91
C CYS A 48 -30.96 -5.34 54.40
N LEU A 49 -31.20 -6.35 55.25
CA LEU A 49 -30.86 -6.30 56.68
C LEU A 49 -29.38 -6.62 56.93
N ASN A 50 -28.77 -7.47 56.12
CA ASN A 50 -27.39 -7.94 56.27
C ASN A 50 -26.47 -7.41 55.15
N MET A 51 -26.84 -6.30 54.51
CA MET A 51 -26.13 -5.82 53.33
C MET A 51 -24.74 -5.27 53.69
N GLU A 52 -23.71 -5.81 53.03
CA GLU A 52 -22.33 -5.37 53.21
C GLU A 52 -21.89 -4.35 52.13
N GLU A 53 -20.76 -3.67 52.38
CA GLU A 53 -20.23 -2.67 51.43
C GLU A 53 -19.94 -3.26 50.04
N GLU A 54 -19.47 -4.51 49.97
CA GLU A 54 -19.22 -5.20 48.70
C GLU A 54 -20.51 -5.38 47.87
N GLU A 55 -21.63 -5.69 48.53
CA GLU A 55 -22.92 -5.83 47.86
C GLU A 55 -23.41 -4.50 47.33
N ILE A 56 -23.27 -3.42 48.10
CA ILE A 56 -23.59 -2.05 47.66
C ILE A 56 -22.75 -1.67 46.44
N ARG A 57 -21.44 -1.95 46.45
CA ARG A 57 -20.55 -1.69 45.30
C ARG A 57 -20.98 -2.48 44.06
N ASN A 58 -21.39 -3.75 44.22
CA ASN A 58 -21.88 -4.58 43.12
C ASN A 58 -23.21 -4.05 42.53
N ILE A 59 -24.14 -3.63 43.39
CA ILE A 59 -25.40 -2.99 42.98
C ILE A 59 -25.11 -1.73 42.16
N LEU A 60 -24.26 -0.83 42.66
CA LEU A 60 -23.89 0.40 41.96
C LEU A 60 -23.19 0.11 40.63
N SER A 61 -22.28 -0.86 40.59
CA SER A 61 -21.60 -1.29 39.37
C SER A 61 -22.61 -1.75 38.30
N LYS A 62 -23.55 -2.62 38.66
CA LYS A 62 -24.60 -3.10 37.75
C LYS A 62 -25.53 -1.98 37.25
N ILE A 63 -25.80 -0.97 38.08
CA ILE A 63 -26.54 0.22 37.63
C ILE A 63 -25.73 0.97 36.55
N LEU A 64 -24.43 1.15 36.76
CA LEU A 64 -23.56 1.85 35.80
C LEU A 64 -23.52 1.14 34.44
N PHE A 65 -23.60 -0.18 34.39
CA PHE A 65 -23.64 -0.95 33.14
C PHE A 65 -24.98 -0.86 32.37
N GLU A 66 -26.05 -0.41 33.02
CA GLU A 66 -27.35 -0.20 32.38
C GLU A 66 -27.46 1.18 31.70
N PHE A 67 -26.49 2.06 31.87
CA PHE A 67 -26.48 3.36 31.19
C PHE A 67 -26.40 3.19 29.67
N PRO A 68 -27.06 4.08 28.92
CA PRO A 68 -27.03 4.04 27.46
C PRO A 68 -25.63 4.41 26.96
N VAL A 69 -25.17 3.70 25.93
CA VAL A 69 -23.92 4.04 25.23
C VAL A 69 -24.17 5.22 24.30
N ARG A 70 -23.32 6.24 24.38
CA ARG A 70 -23.37 7.42 23.49
C ARG A 70 -22.40 7.30 22.33
N GLU A 71 -21.21 6.78 22.57
CA GLU A 71 -20.16 6.68 21.56
C GLU A 71 -19.39 5.36 21.73
N VAL A 72 -19.19 4.64 20.62
CA VAL A 72 -18.28 3.49 20.56
C VAL A 72 -17.10 3.85 19.66
N ARG A 73 -15.91 3.90 20.24
CA ARG A 73 -14.66 4.11 19.49
C ARG A 73 -13.99 2.78 19.25
N VAL A 74 -13.68 2.53 17.98
CA VAL A 74 -13.01 1.31 17.56
C VAL A 74 -11.60 1.65 17.12
N GLU A 75 -10.62 1.13 17.84
CA GLU A 75 -9.21 1.21 17.51
C GLU A 75 -8.83 0.02 16.63
N MET A 76 -8.25 0.31 15.48
CA MET A 76 -7.84 -0.69 14.49
C MET A 76 -6.49 -0.29 13.87
N PRO A 77 -5.75 -1.24 13.27
CA PRO A 77 -4.50 -0.95 12.58
C PRO A 77 -4.67 0.15 11.51
N ARG A 78 -3.80 1.17 11.56
CA ARG A 78 -3.92 2.38 10.73
C ARG A 78 -3.88 2.08 9.22
N TRP A 79 -3.18 1.03 8.81
CA TRP A 79 -3.05 0.66 7.39
C TRP A 79 -4.39 0.27 6.75
N ILE A 80 -5.36 -0.25 7.53
CA ILE A 80 -6.72 -0.57 7.03
C ILE A 80 -7.43 0.71 6.60
N SER A 81 -7.28 1.79 7.39
CA SER A 81 -7.89 3.09 7.10
C SER A 81 -7.33 3.72 5.83
N SER A 82 -6.08 3.40 5.48
CA SER A 82 -5.43 3.82 4.24
C SER A 82 -5.88 3.04 3.00
N LEU A 83 -6.56 1.88 3.17
CA LEU A 83 -7.08 1.12 2.03
C LEU A 83 -8.24 1.86 1.35
N GLU A 84 -8.38 1.66 0.05
CA GLU A 84 -9.51 2.20 -0.72
C GLU A 84 -10.86 1.75 -0.15
N LYS A 85 -11.89 2.59 -0.29
CA LYS A 85 -13.24 2.31 0.25
C LYS A 85 -13.85 1.02 -0.30
N GLY A 86 -13.49 0.62 -1.51
CA GLY A 86 -13.95 -0.61 -2.17
C GLY A 86 -13.11 -1.85 -1.86
N HIS A 87 -12.05 -1.74 -1.05
CA HIS A 87 -11.21 -2.88 -0.73
C HIS A 87 -12.02 -3.93 0.05
N TRP A 88 -11.91 -5.21 -0.35
CA TRP A 88 -12.67 -6.33 0.22
C TRP A 88 -12.48 -6.41 1.75
N LEU A 89 -11.23 -6.36 2.22
CA LEU A 89 -10.92 -6.42 3.66
C LEU A 89 -11.55 -5.28 4.46
N ARG A 90 -11.43 -4.04 3.97
CA ARG A 90 -12.01 -2.86 4.61
C ARG A 90 -13.53 -2.99 4.67
N SER A 91 -14.16 -3.39 3.57
CA SER A 91 -15.62 -3.54 3.50
C SER A 91 -16.13 -4.60 4.46
N SER A 92 -15.48 -5.76 4.53
CA SER A 92 -15.86 -6.86 5.43
C SER A 92 -15.69 -6.52 6.91
N VAL A 93 -14.58 -5.88 7.29
CA VAL A 93 -14.35 -5.50 8.70
C VAL A 93 -15.30 -4.38 9.13
N PHE A 94 -15.50 -3.35 8.31
CA PHE A 94 -16.39 -2.25 8.66
C PHE A 94 -17.87 -2.65 8.67
N SER A 95 -18.31 -3.55 7.79
CA SER A 95 -19.68 -4.07 7.83
C SER A 95 -19.92 -4.89 9.09
N CYS A 96 -19.01 -5.81 9.43
CA CYS A 96 -19.07 -6.59 10.68
C CYS A 96 -19.16 -5.69 11.93
N ILE A 97 -18.32 -4.64 12.02
CA ILE A 97 -18.37 -3.68 13.12
C ILE A 97 -19.71 -2.93 13.14
N LYS A 98 -20.20 -2.48 11.98
CA LYS A 98 -21.45 -1.71 11.88
C LYS A 98 -22.66 -2.54 12.30
N ASP A 99 -22.72 -3.80 11.86
CA ASP A 99 -23.81 -4.72 12.19
C ASP A 99 -23.80 -5.04 13.68
N SER A 100 -22.60 -5.24 14.27
CA SER A 100 -22.44 -5.45 15.71
C SER A 100 -22.82 -4.21 16.52
N ALA A 101 -22.40 -3.02 16.09
CA ALA A 101 -22.70 -1.76 16.74
C ALA A 101 -24.20 -1.41 16.69
N SER A 102 -24.93 -1.84 15.66
CA SER A 102 -26.38 -1.61 15.53
C SER A 102 -27.21 -2.28 16.62
N LYS A 103 -26.68 -3.33 17.25
CA LYS A 103 -27.34 -4.11 18.31
C LYS A 103 -27.08 -3.53 19.71
N VAL A 104 -26.22 -2.53 19.84
CA VAL A 104 -25.78 -1.99 21.14
C VAL A 104 -26.62 -0.81 21.56
N SER A 105 -27.18 -0.92 22.76
CA SER A 105 -27.96 0.13 23.39
C SER A 105 -27.39 0.53 24.75
N LYS A 106 -26.83 -0.43 25.48
CA LYS A 106 -26.32 -0.26 26.86
C LYS A 106 -24.86 -0.65 26.96
N ILE A 107 -24.18 -0.17 28.00
CA ILE A 107 -22.75 -0.41 28.20
C ILE A 107 -22.45 -1.91 28.34
N ARG A 108 -23.36 -2.68 28.95
CA ARG A 108 -23.26 -4.15 29.02
C ARG A 108 -23.21 -4.84 27.65
N ASP A 109 -23.80 -4.24 26.61
CA ASP A 109 -23.90 -4.85 25.28
C ASP A 109 -22.58 -4.74 24.50
N VAL A 110 -21.61 -3.94 25.00
CA VAL A 110 -20.27 -3.81 24.42
C VAL A 110 -19.54 -5.14 24.38
N ASP A 111 -19.74 -6.01 25.37
CA ASP A 111 -19.18 -7.37 25.39
C ASP A 111 -19.75 -8.24 24.25
N GLY A 112 -20.99 -7.95 23.83
CA GLY A 112 -21.63 -8.56 22.66
C GLY A 112 -20.91 -8.18 21.36
N ILE A 113 -20.53 -6.91 21.19
CA ILE A 113 -19.74 -6.45 20.02
C ILE A 113 -18.45 -7.24 19.92
N ILE A 114 -17.76 -7.43 21.05
CA ILE A 114 -16.46 -8.13 21.06
C ILE A 114 -16.62 -9.58 20.62
N SER A 115 -17.68 -10.23 21.08
CA SER A 115 -17.99 -11.61 20.72
C SER A 115 -18.39 -11.74 19.24
N ASP A 116 -19.25 -10.86 18.72
CA ASP A 116 -19.64 -10.84 17.30
C ASP A 116 -18.43 -10.51 16.39
N THR A 117 -17.59 -9.55 16.79
CA THR A 117 -16.40 -9.14 16.03
C THR A 117 -15.35 -10.26 15.98
N ARG A 118 -15.21 -11.07 17.05
CA ARG A 118 -14.32 -12.25 17.08
C ARG A 118 -14.75 -13.37 16.13
N GLN A 119 -16.01 -13.41 15.70
CA GLN A 119 -16.49 -14.40 14.72
C GLN A 119 -16.06 -14.07 13.28
N CYS A 120 -15.58 -12.86 13.02
CA CYS A 120 -15.11 -12.46 11.70
C CYS A 120 -13.80 -13.18 11.34
N GLU A 121 -13.70 -13.76 10.14
CA GLU A 121 -12.53 -14.56 9.74
C GLU A 121 -11.22 -13.75 9.70
N TYR A 122 -11.32 -12.43 9.58
CA TYR A 122 -10.18 -11.53 9.43
C TYR A 122 -9.64 -11.01 10.78
N VAL A 123 -10.42 -11.17 11.85
CA VAL A 123 -10.08 -10.67 13.18
C VAL A 123 -9.33 -11.76 13.94
N ALA A 124 -8.20 -11.39 14.54
CA ALA A 124 -7.44 -12.26 15.43
C ALA A 124 -7.91 -12.13 16.89
N ASP A 125 -8.15 -10.89 17.34
CA ASP A 125 -8.61 -10.61 18.69
C ASP A 125 -9.40 -9.30 18.75
N ALA A 126 -10.32 -9.20 19.70
CA ALA A 126 -11.03 -7.98 20.03
C ALA A 126 -11.15 -7.88 21.55
N LYS A 127 -10.88 -6.70 22.10
CA LYS A 127 -10.87 -6.45 23.55
C LYS A 127 -11.42 -5.07 23.88
N THR A 128 -12.07 -4.95 25.04
CA THR A 128 -12.42 -3.65 25.61
C THR A 128 -11.14 -2.98 26.09
N ALA A 129 -10.80 -1.83 25.51
CA ALA A 129 -9.63 -1.05 25.94
C ALA A 129 -9.98 -0.18 27.16
N SER A 130 -11.14 0.47 27.16
CA SER A 130 -11.64 1.25 28.29
C SER A 130 -13.14 1.53 28.14
N VAL A 131 -13.81 1.75 29.26
CA VAL A 131 -15.20 2.19 29.29
C VAL A 131 -15.30 3.37 30.24
N ASP A 132 -15.74 4.50 29.72
CA ASP A 132 -16.08 5.67 30.51
C ASP A 132 -17.58 5.68 30.79
N LEU A 133 -17.93 5.22 32.00
CA LEU A 133 -19.29 5.15 32.50
C LEU A 133 -19.91 6.54 32.73
N GLY A 134 -19.09 7.59 32.91
CA GLY A 134 -19.57 8.96 33.14
C GLY A 134 -20.01 9.66 31.85
N THR A 135 -19.31 9.39 30.74
CA THR A 135 -19.65 9.96 29.42
C THR A 135 -20.45 9.01 28.54
N GLY A 136 -20.51 7.72 28.88
CA GLY A 136 -21.14 6.67 28.06
C GLY A 136 -20.29 6.31 26.84
N CYS A 137 -18.97 6.48 26.93
CA CYS A 137 -18.03 6.23 25.84
C CYS A 137 -17.29 4.90 26.05
N ALA A 138 -17.40 3.98 25.10
CA ALA A 138 -16.68 2.71 25.11
C ALA A 138 -15.56 2.70 24.06
N ARG A 139 -14.38 2.20 24.41
CA ARG A 139 -13.27 1.98 23.48
C ARG A 139 -13.00 0.49 23.32
N ILE A 140 -13.00 0.04 22.08
CA ILE A 140 -12.76 -1.34 21.68
C ILE A 140 -11.51 -1.37 20.81
N SER A 141 -10.58 -2.26 21.11
CA SER A 141 -9.39 -2.49 20.29
C SER A 141 -9.57 -3.79 19.51
N ILE A 142 -9.35 -3.72 18.19
CA ILE A 142 -9.45 -4.86 17.28
C ILE A 142 -8.08 -5.12 16.67
N THR A 143 -7.62 -6.37 16.80
CA THR A 143 -6.41 -6.88 16.19
C THR A 143 -6.79 -7.80 15.03
N LEU A 144 -6.30 -7.50 13.83
CA LEU A 144 -6.46 -8.39 12.66
C LEU A 144 -5.41 -9.49 12.64
N LYS A 145 -5.66 -10.53 11.84
CA LYS A 145 -4.66 -11.56 11.55
C LYS A 145 -3.42 -10.94 10.87
N PRO A 146 -2.20 -11.27 11.33
CA PRO A 146 -0.97 -10.67 10.79
C PRO A 146 -0.78 -10.98 9.30
N ASP A 147 -1.16 -12.17 8.85
CA ASP A 147 -1.03 -12.62 7.45
C ASP A 147 -1.77 -11.71 6.46
N LEU A 148 -2.85 -11.05 6.90
CA LEU A 148 -3.62 -10.15 6.06
C LEU A 148 -2.83 -8.91 5.68
N PHE A 149 -1.94 -8.44 6.55
CA PHE A 149 -1.09 -7.29 6.23
C PHE A 149 -0.17 -7.61 5.04
N TYR A 150 0.49 -8.76 5.06
CA TYR A 150 1.39 -9.20 3.98
C TYR A 150 0.64 -9.45 2.68
N LYS A 151 -0.54 -10.11 2.76
CA LYS A 151 -1.39 -10.34 1.59
C LYS A 151 -1.82 -9.04 0.92
N VAL A 152 -2.28 -8.06 1.69
CA VAL A 152 -2.71 -6.76 1.16
C VAL A 152 -1.53 -5.97 0.61
N LEU A 153 -0.36 -6.05 1.26
CA LEU A 153 0.85 -5.41 0.76
C LEU A 153 1.30 -6.02 -0.56
N GLY A 154 1.24 -7.33 -0.71
CA GLY A 154 1.55 -8.03 -1.95
C GLY A 154 0.57 -7.69 -3.08
N GLU A 155 -0.73 -7.67 -2.78
CA GLU A 155 -1.77 -7.26 -3.75
C GLU A 155 -1.53 -5.84 -4.27
N LYS A 156 -1.10 -4.89 -3.42
CA LYS A 156 -0.89 -3.49 -3.80
C LYS A 156 0.45 -3.23 -4.48
N THR A 157 1.49 -3.95 -4.10
CA THR A 157 2.84 -3.75 -4.67
C THR A 157 3.11 -4.63 -5.88
N GLY A 158 2.28 -5.66 -6.11
CA GLY A 158 2.54 -6.70 -7.11
C GLY A 158 3.69 -7.62 -6.73
N LEU A 159 4.13 -7.59 -5.47
CA LEU A 159 5.26 -8.37 -4.96
C LEU A 159 4.76 -9.51 -4.09
N GLU A 160 5.40 -10.67 -4.17
CA GLU A 160 5.10 -11.78 -3.28
C GLU A 160 5.73 -11.53 -1.91
N ILE A 161 4.89 -11.10 -0.96
CA ILE A 161 5.29 -10.88 0.43
C ILE A 161 4.47 -11.83 1.29
N SER A 162 5.09 -12.89 1.78
CA SER A 162 4.44 -13.90 2.61
C SER A 162 4.63 -13.67 4.11
N ASP A 163 5.72 -13.03 4.52
CA ASP A 163 6.13 -12.89 5.92
C ASP A 163 7.08 -11.70 6.16
N GLU A 164 7.47 -11.51 7.43
CA GLU A 164 8.41 -10.48 7.88
C GLU A 164 9.77 -10.58 7.17
N GLY A 165 10.26 -11.81 6.94
CA GLY A 165 11.50 -12.07 6.23
C GLY A 165 11.44 -11.60 4.77
N SER A 166 10.39 -12.01 4.06
CA SER A 166 10.16 -11.59 2.66
C SER A 166 10.01 -10.08 2.54
N LEU A 167 9.36 -9.44 3.51
CA LEU A 167 9.26 -7.98 3.55
C LEU A 167 10.63 -7.32 3.72
N MET A 168 11.47 -7.85 4.62
CA MET A 168 12.83 -7.34 4.82
C MET A 168 13.68 -7.49 3.54
N ASP A 169 13.66 -8.66 2.92
CA ASP A 169 14.39 -8.92 1.67
C ASP A 169 13.93 -8.01 0.54
N CYS A 170 12.62 -7.79 0.43
CA CYS A 170 12.04 -6.86 -0.52
C CYS A 170 12.51 -5.42 -0.27
N MET A 171 12.48 -4.96 0.98
CA MET A 171 12.94 -3.62 1.35
C MET A 171 14.45 -3.44 1.11
N LEU A 172 15.26 -4.46 1.36
CA LEU A 172 16.70 -4.43 1.07
C LEU A 172 16.96 -4.31 -0.43
N LYS A 173 16.27 -5.11 -1.25
CA LYS A 173 16.36 -5.02 -2.72
C LYS A 173 15.90 -3.66 -3.22
N MET A 174 14.80 -3.12 -2.69
CA MET A 174 14.32 -1.79 -3.04
C MET A 174 15.30 -0.69 -2.64
N ALA A 175 15.93 -0.80 -1.48
CA ALA A 175 16.93 0.16 -1.02
C ALA A 175 18.19 0.13 -1.91
N GLU A 176 18.64 -1.05 -2.33
CA GLU A 176 19.75 -1.21 -3.27
C GLU A 176 19.40 -0.64 -4.65
N MET A 177 18.24 -1.00 -5.19
CA MET A 177 17.74 -0.47 -6.47
C MET A 177 17.57 1.05 -6.42
N LYS A 178 17.08 1.59 -5.30
CA LYS A 178 16.93 3.04 -5.12
C LYS A 178 18.29 3.74 -5.17
N LYS A 179 19.34 3.21 -4.53
CA LYS A 179 20.68 3.82 -4.58
C LYS A 179 21.20 3.89 -6.02
N VAL A 180 21.04 2.80 -6.78
CA VAL A 180 21.43 2.77 -8.20
C VAL A 180 20.60 3.75 -9.02
N TYR A 181 19.28 3.78 -8.81
CA TYR A 181 18.38 4.69 -9.51
C TYR A 181 18.67 6.16 -9.19
N ASP A 182 18.87 6.51 -7.92
CA ASP A 182 19.18 7.88 -7.50
C ASP A 182 20.48 8.39 -8.15
N LYS A 183 21.45 7.48 -8.39
CA LYS A 183 22.69 7.78 -9.11
C LYS A 183 22.48 8.04 -10.60
N ILE A 184 21.63 7.25 -11.27
CA ILE A 184 21.42 7.36 -12.72
C ILE A 184 20.25 8.29 -13.11
N GLY A 185 19.35 8.59 -12.17
CA GLY A 185 18.05 9.18 -12.45
C GLY A 185 18.12 10.61 -12.97
N SER A 186 19.06 11.41 -12.47
CA SER A 186 19.33 12.75 -13.00
C SER A 186 19.83 12.69 -14.45
N ALA A 187 20.84 11.84 -14.70
CA ALA A 187 21.39 11.64 -16.04
C ALA A 187 20.34 11.12 -17.02
N TYR A 188 19.45 10.23 -16.58
CA TYR A 188 18.35 9.75 -17.40
C TYR A 188 17.40 10.89 -17.80
N HIS A 189 17.06 11.78 -16.86
CA HIS A 189 16.19 12.92 -17.14
C HIS A 189 16.86 13.92 -18.10
N ASP A 190 18.15 14.20 -17.89
CA ASP A 190 18.95 15.05 -18.78
C ASP A 190 19.03 14.48 -20.20
N ALA A 191 19.18 13.16 -20.33
CA ALA A 191 19.15 12.48 -21.62
C ALA A 191 17.76 12.53 -22.28
N GLU A 192 16.69 12.47 -21.49
CA GLU A 192 15.32 12.57 -22.00
C GLU A 192 15.01 13.96 -22.58
N GLU A 193 15.44 15.02 -21.90
CA GLU A 193 15.18 16.42 -22.30
C GLU A 193 16.20 16.94 -23.33
N GLY A 194 17.49 16.72 -23.08
CA GLY A 194 18.60 17.30 -23.84
C GLY A 194 19.29 16.34 -24.80
N GLY A 195 18.92 15.06 -24.81
CA GLY A 195 19.52 14.04 -25.67
C GLY A 195 20.83 13.43 -25.13
N TYR A 196 21.40 14.02 -24.08
CA TYR A 196 22.66 13.58 -23.47
C TYR A 196 22.62 13.75 -21.95
N GLY A 197 22.95 12.67 -21.22
CA GLY A 197 22.99 12.65 -19.76
C GLY A 197 24.32 12.11 -19.25
N ILE A 198 24.79 12.66 -18.12
CA ILE A 198 26.06 12.26 -17.51
C ILE A 198 25.82 11.86 -16.06
N VAL A 199 26.22 10.64 -15.71
CA VAL A 199 26.26 10.17 -14.32
C VAL A 199 27.60 10.57 -13.73
N MET A 200 27.57 11.44 -12.73
CA MET A 200 28.78 11.80 -12.00
C MET A 200 29.23 10.64 -11.10
N PRO A 201 30.53 10.30 -11.09
CA PRO A 201 31.03 9.29 -10.16
C PRO A 201 30.92 9.75 -8.71
N ASP A 202 30.74 8.78 -7.83
CA ASP A 202 30.77 9.04 -6.40
C ASP A 202 32.22 9.19 -5.91
N THR A 203 32.40 9.82 -4.74
CA THR A 203 33.73 9.96 -4.13
C THR A 203 34.42 8.63 -3.89
N ASP A 204 33.63 7.58 -3.65
CA ASP A 204 34.12 6.23 -3.37
C ASP A 204 34.61 5.50 -4.63
N GLU A 205 34.30 6.03 -5.82
CA GLU A 205 34.74 5.52 -7.12
C GLU A 205 36.00 6.24 -7.65
N LEU A 206 36.51 7.23 -6.91
CA LEU A 206 37.76 7.91 -7.23
C LEU A 206 38.95 7.02 -6.85
N SER A 207 39.70 6.60 -7.86
CA SER A 207 40.99 5.92 -7.69
C SER A 207 42.13 6.92 -7.80
N LEU A 208 42.96 7.01 -6.75
CA LEU A 208 44.13 7.89 -6.73
C LEU A 208 45.39 7.05 -6.95
N ALA A 209 46.17 7.37 -7.99
CA ALA A 209 47.46 6.74 -8.22
C ALA A 209 48.54 7.33 -7.30
N GLU A 210 49.63 6.58 -7.11
CA GLU A 210 50.76 7.04 -6.30
C GLU A 210 51.31 8.39 -6.80
N PRO A 211 51.60 9.34 -5.89
CA PRO A 211 52.12 10.65 -6.25
C PRO A 211 53.54 10.56 -6.82
N GLU A 212 53.77 11.09 -8.01
CA GLU A 212 55.10 11.14 -8.63
C GLU A 212 55.73 12.53 -8.48
N ILE A 213 56.98 12.60 -8.04
CA ILE A 213 57.74 13.86 -8.00
C ILE A 213 58.23 14.19 -9.41
N ILE A 214 57.77 15.32 -9.94
CA ILE A 214 58.20 15.83 -11.24
C ILE A 214 59.15 17.02 -11.05
N ARG A 215 60.20 17.09 -11.88
CA ARG A 215 61.16 18.20 -11.88
C ARG A 215 61.06 18.96 -13.20
N GLN A 216 60.62 20.21 -13.14
CA GLN A 216 60.51 21.08 -14.31
C GLN A 216 61.18 22.42 -14.02
N GLY A 217 62.18 22.81 -14.82
CA GLY A 217 62.82 24.12 -14.74
C GLY A 217 63.40 24.49 -13.36
N GLY A 218 63.97 23.53 -12.63
CA GLY A 218 64.55 23.76 -11.30
C GLY A 218 63.56 23.76 -10.13
N ARG A 219 62.25 23.58 -10.38
CA ARG A 219 61.23 23.42 -9.34
C ARG A 219 60.80 21.95 -9.23
N TYR A 220 60.45 21.53 -8.02
CA TYR A 220 59.85 20.22 -7.74
C TYR A 220 58.33 20.39 -7.65
N GLY A 221 57.60 19.53 -8.33
CA GLY A 221 56.15 19.42 -8.23
C GLY A 221 55.74 17.98 -7.91
N ILE A 222 54.51 17.81 -7.44
CA ILE A 222 53.91 16.49 -7.22
C ILE A 222 52.83 16.32 -8.28
N ARG A 223 52.92 15.24 -9.06
CA ARG A 223 51.89 14.84 -10.02
C ARG A 223 50.95 13.86 -9.32
N LEU A 224 49.73 14.31 -9.11
CA LEU A 224 48.61 13.49 -8.65
C LEU A 224 47.80 13.07 -9.88
N LYS A 225 47.51 11.78 -10.00
CA LYS A 225 46.55 11.27 -11.00
C LYS A 225 45.37 10.67 -10.25
N ALA A 226 44.17 11.12 -10.60
CA ALA A 226 42.92 10.54 -10.13
C ALA A 226 42.12 10.08 -11.35
N SER A 227 41.48 8.92 -11.25
CA SER A 227 40.60 8.36 -12.27
C SER A 227 39.30 7.90 -11.65
N ALA A 228 38.19 8.18 -12.32
CA ALA A 228 36.87 7.67 -11.96
C ALA A 228 36.09 7.27 -13.21
N PRO A 229 35.23 6.25 -13.12
CA PRO A 229 34.34 5.89 -14.22
C PRO A 229 33.31 6.99 -14.45
N SER A 230 32.93 7.23 -15.71
CA SER A 230 31.83 8.11 -16.07
C SER A 230 30.86 7.36 -16.96
N ILE A 231 29.56 7.40 -16.63
CA ILE A 231 28.51 6.77 -17.45
C ILE A 231 27.82 7.88 -18.23
N HIS A 232 27.76 7.69 -19.54
CA HIS A 232 27.11 8.61 -20.47
C HIS A 232 25.88 7.95 -21.08
N MET A 233 24.75 8.66 -21.02
CA MET A 233 23.49 8.26 -21.63
C MET A 233 23.24 9.07 -22.88
N LEU A 234 22.93 8.39 -23.98
CA LEU A 234 22.70 8.98 -25.30
C LEU A 234 21.31 8.59 -25.78
N LYS A 235 20.42 9.58 -25.91
CA LYS A 235 19.10 9.36 -26.53
C LYS A 235 19.23 9.53 -28.03
N THR A 236 18.82 8.51 -28.77
CA THR A 236 18.85 8.50 -30.24
C THR A 236 17.47 8.17 -30.79
N GLN A 237 17.11 8.77 -31.93
CA GLN A 237 15.85 8.50 -32.58
C GLN A 237 16.04 7.47 -33.70
N ILE A 238 15.24 6.42 -33.68
CA ILE A 238 15.24 5.39 -34.71
C ILE A 238 13.96 5.56 -35.53
N THR A 239 14.13 5.78 -36.82
CA THR A 239 13.03 5.84 -37.79
C THR A 239 13.02 4.55 -38.59
N THR A 240 11.87 3.88 -38.69
CA THR A 240 11.66 2.71 -39.53
C THR A 240 10.54 3.01 -40.51
N GLU A 241 10.83 2.84 -41.80
CA GLU A 241 9.86 2.89 -42.87
C GLU A 241 9.60 1.46 -43.34
N ILE A 242 8.34 1.11 -43.57
CA ILE A 242 7.94 -0.17 -44.14
C ILE A 242 7.33 0.11 -45.50
N THR A 243 7.89 -0.51 -46.53
CA THR A 243 7.34 -0.46 -47.89
C THR A 243 6.79 -1.84 -48.22
N PRO A 244 5.53 -2.14 -47.86
CA PRO A 244 4.94 -3.43 -48.22
C PRO A 244 4.84 -3.53 -49.74
N ILE A 245 5.37 -4.61 -50.30
CA ILE A 245 5.25 -4.87 -51.74
C ILE A 245 3.88 -5.51 -51.96
N VAL A 246 2.96 -4.71 -52.48
CA VAL A 246 1.63 -5.15 -52.93
C VAL A 246 1.69 -5.48 -54.41
N GLY A 247 1.07 -6.60 -54.81
CA GLY A 247 1.20 -7.19 -56.14
C GLY A 247 0.75 -6.28 -57.27
N SER A 248 -0.56 -6.17 -57.51
CA SER A 248 -1.11 -5.33 -58.58
C SER A 248 -1.45 -3.90 -58.10
N GLU A 249 -1.53 -2.96 -59.04
CA GLU A 249 -1.88 -1.56 -58.75
C GLU A 249 -3.25 -1.42 -58.05
N GLN A 250 -4.23 -2.23 -58.44
CA GLN A 250 -5.54 -2.28 -57.77
C GLN A 250 -5.43 -2.71 -56.30
N GLN A 251 -4.60 -3.72 -56.00
CA GLN A 251 -4.38 -4.18 -54.63
C GLN A 251 -3.69 -3.12 -53.76
N SER A 252 -2.80 -2.33 -54.36
CA SER A 252 -2.15 -1.20 -53.70
C SER A 252 -3.15 -0.09 -53.35
N GLN A 253 -4.06 0.22 -54.27
CA GLN A 253 -5.11 1.23 -54.07
C GLN A 253 -6.07 0.81 -52.94
N GLU A 254 -6.53 -0.44 -52.96
CA GLU A 254 -7.43 -1.00 -51.94
C GLU A 254 -6.80 -0.99 -50.54
N LEU A 255 -5.49 -1.27 -50.45
CA LEU A 255 -4.76 -1.22 -49.18
C LEU A 255 -4.66 0.21 -48.63
N ILE A 256 -4.39 1.19 -49.50
CA ILE A 256 -4.32 2.61 -49.11
C ILE A 256 -5.69 3.08 -48.60
N ASP A 257 -6.75 2.79 -49.33
CA ASP A 257 -8.12 3.16 -48.95
C ASP A 257 -8.54 2.50 -47.63
N TYR A 258 -8.14 1.24 -47.41
CA TYR A 258 -8.35 0.53 -46.15
C TYR A 258 -7.63 1.21 -44.97
N ILE A 259 -6.34 1.53 -45.12
CA ILE A 259 -5.54 2.18 -44.07
C ILE A 259 -6.09 3.58 -43.76
N LEU A 260 -6.43 4.37 -44.78
CA LEU A 260 -6.98 5.71 -44.59
C LEU A 260 -8.31 5.68 -43.85
N LYS A 261 -9.20 4.74 -44.22
CA LYS A 261 -10.50 4.58 -43.57
C LYS A 261 -10.38 4.15 -42.11
N GLU A 262 -9.45 3.25 -41.80
CA GLU A 262 -9.15 2.87 -40.42
C GLU A 262 -8.50 4.02 -39.63
N PHE A 263 -7.68 4.84 -40.29
CA PHE A 263 -7.01 6.00 -39.68
C PHE A 263 -8.01 7.06 -39.25
N GLU A 264 -8.96 7.37 -40.12
CA GLU A 264 -10.03 8.33 -39.83
C GLU A 264 -10.97 7.83 -38.73
N ALA A 265 -11.21 6.52 -38.65
CA ALA A 265 -12.09 5.93 -37.65
C ALA A 265 -11.45 5.84 -36.26
N ASN A 266 -10.19 5.40 -36.16
CA ASN A 266 -9.45 5.32 -34.91
C ASN A 266 -7.93 5.16 -35.13
N PRO A 267 -7.13 6.24 -35.04
CA PRO A 267 -5.69 6.20 -35.31
C PRO A 267 -4.92 5.17 -34.49
N SER A 268 -5.38 4.90 -33.26
CA SER A 268 -4.75 3.96 -32.33
C SER A 268 -4.97 2.49 -32.72
N LYS A 269 -6.06 2.16 -33.42
CA LYS A 269 -6.41 0.76 -33.76
C LYS A 269 -5.65 0.22 -34.96
N ILE A 270 -5.11 1.09 -35.82
CA ILE A 270 -4.31 0.69 -36.98
C ILE A 270 -3.15 -0.23 -36.60
N TRP A 271 -2.59 -0.03 -35.41
CA TRP A 271 -1.48 -0.84 -34.90
C TRP A 271 -1.87 -2.30 -34.69
N ASP A 272 -3.13 -2.55 -34.33
CA ASP A 272 -3.71 -3.89 -34.14
C ASP A 272 -4.26 -4.47 -35.44
N SER A 273 -4.35 -3.67 -36.50
CA SER A 273 -4.93 -4.07 -37.78
C SER A 273 -4.02 -5.08 -38.47
N ASN A 274 -4.65 -6.19 -38.86
CA ASN A 274 -3.95 -7.34 -39.41
C ASN A 274 -3.69 -7.11 -40.90
N ILE A 275 -2.43 -6.86 -41.24
CA ILE A 275 -1.98 -6.54 -42.59
C ILE A 275 -0.99 -7.65 -43.01
N PHE A 276 -1.39 -8.51 -43.94
CA PHE A 276 -0.62 -9.68 -44.41
C PHE A 276 -0.34 -10.77 -43.36
N GLY A 277 -1.29 -11.01 -42.44
CA GLY A 277 -1.18 -12.10 -41.46
C GLY A 277 -0.28 -11.81 -40.26
N LYS A 278 0.22 -10.56 -40.14
CA LYS A 278 0.82 -9.98 -38.95
C LYS A 278 0.15 -8.63 -38.65
N SER A 279 0.19 -8.19 -37.41
CA SER A 279 -0.22 -6.82 -37.08
C SER A 279 0.82 -5.82 -37.60
N LEU A 280 0.39 -4.60 -37.90
CA LEU A 280 1.31 -3.52 -38.26
C LEU A 280 2.33 -3.27 -37.13
N HIS A 281 1.90 -3.42 -35.87
CA HIS A 281 2.77 -3.31 -34.70
C HIS A 281 3.92 -4.33 -34.73
N GLU A 282 3.65 -5.60 -35.05
CA GLU A 282 4.68 -6.63 -35.16
C GLU A 282 5.69 -6.31 -36.28
N LEU A 283 5.21 -5.88 -37.45
CA LEU A 283 6.08 -5.54 -38.59
C LEU A 283 7.00 -4.35 -38.28
N VAL A 284 6.49 -3.32 -37.60
CA VAL A 284 7.28 -2.16 -37.18
C VAL A 284 8.28 -2.55 -36.09
N ASN A 285 7.86 -3.37 -35.12
CA ASN A 285 8.73 -3.79 -34.03
C ASN A 285 9.88 -4.68 -34.52
N ASP A 286 9.63 -5.60 -35.45
CA ASP A 286 10.66 -6.40 -36.12
C ASP A 286 11.71 -5.48 -36.81
N GLY A 287 11.23 -4.46 -37.54
CA GLY A 287 12.10 -3.49 -38.21
C GLY A 287 12.91 -2.61 -37.24
N LEU A 288 12.31 -2.19 -36.13
CA LEU A 288 12.99 -1.43 -35.07
C LEU A 288 14.06 -2.28 -34.37
N HIS A 289 13.74 -3.52 -33.99
CA HIS A 289 14.67 -4.44 -33.35
C HIS A 289 15.88 -4.74 -34.24
N ALA A 290 15.67 -4.92 -35.56
CA ALA A 290 16.76 -5.11 -36.51
C ALA A 290 17.69 -3.89 -36.58
N LYS A 291 17.15 -2.65 -36.56
CA LYS A 291 17.95 -1.42 -36.56
C LYS A 291 18.70 -1.19 -35.25
N LEU A 292 18.07 -1.48 -34.11
CA LEU A 292 18.68 -1.38 -32.77
C LEU A 292 19.94 -2.25 -32.65
N ARG A 293 19.95 -3.43 -33.26
CA ARG A 293 21.09 -4.36 -33.23
C ARG A 293 22.16 -4.10 -34.29
N ARG A 294 21.96 -3.11 -35.16
CA ARG A 294 22.78 -2.92 -36.36
C ARG A 294 24.14 -2.29 -36.09
N MET A 295 24.32 -1.59 -34.97
CA MET A 295 25.61 -1.00 -34.60
C MET A 295 26.57 -2.10 -34.12
N PRO A 296 27.65 -2.42 -34.87
CA PRO A 296 28.62 -3.45 -34.50
C PRO A 296 29.36 -3.08 -33.20
N GLU A 297 29.89 -4.09 -32.52
CA GLU A 297 30.64 -3.91 -31.26
C GLU A 297 31.87 -3.00 -31.47
N ASP A 298 32.65 -3.24 -32.53
CA ASP A 298 33.81 -2.40 -32.91
C ASP A 298 33.45 -0.92 -33.06
N THR A 299 32.26 -0.61 -33.60
CA THR A 299 31.81 0.79 -33.75
C THR A 299 31.42 1.39 -32.40
N ARG A 300 30.79 0.60 -31.51
CA ARG A 300 30.46 1.06 -30.15
C ARG A 300 31.72 1.35 -29.35
N GLU A 301 32.75 0.51 -29.49
CA GLU A 301 34.03 0.70 -28.84
C GLU A 301 34.74 1.97 -29.34
N LYS A 302 34.79 2.19 -30.66
CA LYS A 302 35.33 3.44 -31.22
C LYS A 302 34.61 4.69 -30.71
N VAL A 303 33.28 4.63 -30.57
CA VAL A 303 32.50 5.75 -30.01
C VAL A 303 32.86 5.98 -28.54
N ARG A 304 32.97 4.92 -27.73
CA ARG A 304 33.42 5.00 -26.33
C ARG A 304 34.80 5.64 -26.24
N GLU A 305 35.79 5.14 -26.97
CA GLU A 305 37.17 5.67 -26.97
C GLU A 305 37.22 7.13 -27.41
N THR A 306 36.42 7.50 -28.41
CA THR A 306 36.35 8.88 -28.90
C THR A 306 35.81 9.81 -27.82
N ILE A 307 34.75 9.42 -27.12
CA ILE A 307 34.18 10.20 -26.00
C ILE A 307 35.21 10.29 -24.85
N GLU A 308 35.87 9.18 -24.48
CA GLU A 308 36.90 9.16 -23.44
C GLU A 308 38.09 10.08 -23.77
N ARG A 309 38.58 10.06 -25.01
CA ARG A 309 39.65 10.96 -25.45
C ARG A 309 39.23 12.42 -25.40
N ILE A 310 38.02 12.76 -25.83
CA ILE A 310 37.54 14.15 -25.80
C ILE A 310 37.49 14.67 -24.36
N ILE A 311 37.04 13.84 -23.41
CA ILE A 311 36.96 14.20 -21.99
C ILE A 311 38.36 14.38 -21.39
N ASN A 312 39.30 13.48 -21.70
CA ASN A 312 40.64 13.50 -21.11
C ASN A 312 41.59 14.53 -21.76
N GLU A 313 41.56 14.66 -23.08
CA GLU A 313 42.50 15.48 -23.86
C GLU A 313 41.98 16.92 -24.06
N GLY A 314 40.66 17.14 -23.91
CA GLY A 314 40.02 18.42 -24.14
C GLY A 314 40.05 18.80 -25.62
N CYS A 315 38.97 18.50 -26.36
CA CYS A 315 38.88 18.82 -27.79
C CYS A 315 37.93 19.99 -28.06
N ASN A 316 38.32 20.92 -28.94
CA ASN A 316 37.57 22.14 -29.28
C ASN A 316 36.36 21.91 -30.23
N GLY A 317 35.60 20.83 -30.02
CA GLY A 317 34.23 20.73 -30.54
C GLY A 317 34.02 20.01 -31.87
N LEU A 318 34.98 19.25 -32.41
CA LEU A 318 34.76 18.45 -33.62
C LEU A 318 34.96 16.96 -33.36
N ILE A 319 33.89 16.19 -33.49
CA ILE A 319 33.89 14.73 -33.49
C ILE A 319 33.68 14.28 -34.94
N CYS A 320 34.71 13.67 -35.54
CA CYS A 320 34.59 13.08 -36.87
C CYS A 320 34.52 11.56 -36.72
N ILE A 321 33.35 10.99 -37.00
CA ILE A 321 33.16 9.54 -37.07
C ILE A 321 33.16 9.16 -38.55
N ILE A 322 34.23 8.48 -38.99
CA ILE A 322 34.31 7.89 -40.33
C ILE A 322 33.84 6.44 -40.20
N LEU A 323 32.70 6.15 -40.81
CA LEU A 323 32.09 4.81 -40.85
C LEU A 323 32.54 4.05 -42.11
#